data_AF-A0A2R7M1R5-F1
#
_entry.id   AF-A0A2R7M1R5-F1
#
_cell.length_a   1.000
_cell.length_b   1.000
_cell.length_c   1.000
_cell.angle_alpha   90.00
_cell.angle_beta   90.00
_cell.angle_gamma   90.00
#
_symmetry.space_group_name_H-M   'P 1'
#
loop_
_entity.id
_entity.type
_entity.pdbx_description
1 polymer ?
#
loop_
_entity_poly.entity_id
_entity_poly.type
_entity_poly.pdbx_seq_one_letter_code
_entity_poly.pdbx_strand_id
1 'polypeptide(L)'
;MKAVKEGQIVKFHTPLAHENSNQLYVVLEVIEDQESSRAEIQALNTGLPFPPINKVKLSDLEVVEVGTGDLMGHKVTINKSDDSQVEGRVIKVSEQKIELNLSTGAKGVETNVWLTVVDNKGVEHLGTLLINQD
;
A
#
# COMPACT_ATOMS: atom_id res chain seq x y z
N MET A 1 -2.36 -20.80 -0.82
CA MET A 1 -2.11 -19.43 -0.31
C MET A 1 -2.18 -18.49 -1.50
N LYS A 2 -2.71 -17.26 -1.34
CA LYS A 2 -2.68 -16.26 -2.42
C LYS A 2 -1.23 -15.94 -2.78
N ALA A 3 -0.96 -15.71 -4.07
CA ALA A 3 0.36 -15.32 -4.52
C ALA A 3 0.67 -13.90 -4.03
N VAL A 4 1.76 -13.76 -3.28
CA VAL A 4 2.31 -12.48 -2.85
C VAL A 4 3.02 -11.80 -4.03
N LYS A 5 2.82 -10.50 -4.18
CA LYS A 5 3.36 -9.67 -5.26
C LYS A 5 4.03 -8.42 -4.70
N GLU A 6 4.87 -7.81 -5.52
CA GLU A 6 5.43 -6.48 -5.26
C GLU A 6 4.34 -5.45 -4.98
N GLY A 7 4.65 -4.50 -4.10
CA GLY A 7 3.73 -3.44 -3.69
C GLY A 7 2.66 -3.85 -2.68
N GLN A 8 2.54 -5.13 -2.35
CA GLN A 8 1.56 -5.60 -1.37
C GLN A 8 2.02 -5.40 0.07
N ILE A 9 1.05 -5.20 0.95
CA ILE A 9 1.25 -5.19 2.39
C ILE A 9 1.09 -6.60 2.94
N VAL A 10 2.09 -7.05 3.68
CA VAL A 10 2.18 -8.40 4.23
C VAL A 10 2.54 -8.39 5.71
N LYS A 11 2.34 -9.53 6.35
CA LYS A 11 2.92 -9.88 7.65
C LYS A 11 3.37 -11.34 7.64
N PHE A 12 4.12 -11.74 8.66
CA PHE A 12 4.43 -13.16 8.87
C PHE A 12 3.19 -13.91 9.37
N HIS A 13 2.88 -15.06 8.76
CA HIS A 13 1.77 -15.91 9.22
C HIS A 13 2.15 -16.80 10.41
N THR A 14 3.46 -17.04 10.62
CA THR A 14 4.01 -17.78 11.77
C THR A 14 5.15 -16.99 12.45
N PRO A 15 4.84 -15.86 13.12
CA PRO A 15 5.85 -15.09 13.85
C PRO A 15 6.41 -15.91 15.03
N LEU A 16 7.67 -15.66 15.39
CA LEU A 16 8.27 -16.22 16.60
C LEU A 16 7.61 -15.61 17.85
N ALA A 17 7.66 -16.31 18.99
CA ALA A 17 6.97 -15.90 20.22
C ALA A 17 7.36 -14.51 20.76
N HIS A 18 8.54 -14.00 20.37
CA HIS A 18 9.04 -12.68 20.77
C HIS A 18 8.85 -11.61 19.69
N GLU A 19 8.34 -11.97 18.52
CA GLU A 19 8.08 -11.06 17.42
C GLU A 19 6.71 -10.40 17.55
N ASN A 20 6.60 -9.17 17.05
CA ASN A 20 5.31 -8.49 16.95
C ASN A 20 4.50 -9.06 15.79
N SER A 21 3.46 -9.84 16.08
CA SER A 21 2.57 -10.44 15.07
C SER A 21 1.79 -9.44 14.21
N ASN A 22 1.73 -8.17 14.63
CA ASN A 22 1.05 -7.09 13.91
C ASN A 22 2.04 -6.21 13.12
N GLN A 23 3.33 -6.55 13.08
CA GLN A 23 4.30 -5.83 12.26
C GLN A 23 3.96 -6.02 10.78
N LEU A 24 3.74 -4.89 10.10
CA LEU A 24 3.47 -4.85 8.67
C LEU A 24 4.73 -4.58 7.88
N TYR A 25 4.76 -5.12 6.67
CA TYR A 25 5.85 -4.94 5.73
C TYR A 25 5.27 -4.65 4.34
N VAL A 26 6.02 -3.91 3.53
CA VAL A 26 5.77 -3.80 2.09
C VAL A 26 6.70 -4.75 1.35
N VAL A 27 6.19 -5.45 0.35
CA VAL A 27 7.00 -6.26 -0.57
C VAL A 27 7.62 -5.36 -1.62
N LEU A 28 8.94 -5.31 -1.65
CA LEU A 28 9.71 -4.50 -2.60
C LEU A 28 9.99 -5.26 -3.89
N GLU A 29 10.41 -6.53 -3.78
CA GLU A 29 10.76 -7.38 -4.91
C GLU A 29 10.34 -8.82 -4.63
N VAL A 30 9.82 -9.52 -5.65
CA VAL A 30 9.63 -10.98 -5.60
C VAL A 30 10.71 -11.65 -6.45
N ILE A 31 11.54 -12.46 -5.81
CA ILE A 31 12.67 -13.14 -6.43
C ILE A 31 12.33 -14.61 -6.61
N GLU A 32 12.15 -15.03 -7.85
CA GLU A 32 11.87 -16.41 -8.23
C GLU A 32 13.16 -17.13 -8.67
N ASP A 33 13.72 -17.93 -7.77
CA ASP A 33 14.85 -18.82 -8.08
C ASP A 33 14.36 -20.26 -8.29
N GLN A 34 15.12 -21.08 -9.02
CA GLN A 34 14.75 -22.47 -9.35
C GLN A 34 14.46 -23.37 -8.11
N GLU A 35 15.00 -23.01 -6.94
CA GLU A 35 14.84 -23.80 -5.70
C GLU A 35 13.91 -23.16 -4.65
N SER A 36 13.69 -21.84 -4.66
CA SER A 36 12.80 -21.19 -3.68
C SER A 36 12.37 -19.78 -4.11
N SER A 37 11.08 -19.46 -4.03
CA SER A 37 10.58 -18.09 -4.15
C SER A 37 10.82 -17.30 -2.86
N ARG A 38 11.43 -16.13 -2.99
CA ARG A 38 11.74 -15.22 -1.89
C ARG A 38 11.18 -13.84 -2.17
N ALA A 39 11.11 -13.02 -1.13
CA ALA A 39 10.74 -11.62 -1.25
C ALA A 39 11.71 -10.75 -0.46
N GLU A 40 12.04 -9.58 -1.02
CA GLU A 40 12.59 -8.48 -0.24
C GLU A 40 11.45 -7.67 0.37
N ILE A 41 11.47 -7.51 1.68
CA ILE A 41 10.43 -6.82 2.43
C ILE A 41 11.03 -5.71 3.28
N GLN A 42 10.32 -4.59 3.40
CA GLN A 42 10.69 -3.48 4.26
C GLN A 42 9.66 -3.28 5.37
N ALA A 43 10.15 -3.17 6.61
CA ALA A 43 9.29 -2.98 7.78
C ALA A 43 8.67 -1.58 7.81
N LEU A 44 7.35 -1.51 7.96
CA LEU A 44 6.59 -0.26 8.05
C LEU A 44 6.44 0.21 9.49
N ASN A 45 6.21 1.51 9.69
CA ASN A 45 5.92 2.11 11.00
C ASN A 45 6.94 1.79 12.11
N THR A 46 8.21 1.60 11.74
CA THR A 46 9.29 1.32 12.70
C THR A 46 9.81 2.57 13.41
N GLY A 47 9.45 3.76 12.93
CA GLY A 47 10.02 5.04 13.40
C GLY A 47 11.47 5.28 12.98
N LEU A 48 12.05 4.37 12.19
CA LEU A 48 13.41 4.50 11.68
C LEU A 48 13.42 5.32 10.39
N PRO A 49 14.42 6.20 10.19
CA PRO A 49 14.57 6.94 8.94
C PRO A 49 14.92 6.01 7.76
N PHE A 50 15.60 4.89 8.04
CA PHE A 50 15.96 3.87 7.08
C PHE A 50 15.62 2.49 7.65
N PRO A 51 14.35 2.06 7.52
CA PRO A 51 13.94 0.73 7.98
C PRO A 51 14.72 -0.37 7.23
N PRO A 52 15.11 -1.45 7.91
CA PRO A 52 15.85 -2.53 7.27
C PRO A 52 15.01 -3.24 6.21
N ILE A 53 15.68 -3.65 5.14
CA ILE A 53 15.15 -4.54 4.11
C ILE A 53 15.66 -5.96 4.41
N ASN A 54 14.75 -6.93 4.40
CA ASN A 54 15.07 -8.33 4.68
C ASN A 54 14.62 -9.23 3.53
N LYS A 55 15.44 -10.23 3.19
CA LYS A 55 15.09 -11.27 2.22
C LYS A 55 14.53 -12.50 2.93
N VAL A 56 13.26 -12.81 2.69
CA VAL A 56 12.51 -13.87 3.39
C VAL A 56 11.88 -14.84 2.41
N LYS A 57 11.41 -16.00 2.88
CA LYS A 57 10.67 -16.92 2.00
C LYS A 57 9.28 -16.37 1.74
N LEU A 58 8.83 -16.47 0.49
CA LEU A 58 7.48 -16.06 0.12
C LEU A 58 6.42 -16.87 0.90
N SER A 59 6.73 -18.13 1.20
CA SER A 59 5.88 -19.02 1.99
C SER A 59 5.63 -18.57 3.41
N ASP A 60 6.43 -17.65 3.96
CA ASP A 60 6.34 -17.21 5.35
C ASP A 60 5.42 -15.98 5.49
N LEU A 61 4.97 -15.43 4.36
CA LEU A 61 4.20 -14.19 4.27
C LEU A 61 2.73 -14.45 3.97
N GLU A 62 1.88 -13.59 4.51
CA GLU A 62 0.48 -13.48 4.11
C GLU A 62 0.12 -12.02 3.81
N VAL A 63 -0.69 -11.83 2.76
CA VAL A 63 -1.22 -10.51 2.37
C VAL A 63 -2.25 -10.06 3.40
N VAL A 64 -2.18 -8.79 3.79
CA VAL A 64 -3.05 -8.20 4.80
C VAL A 64 -3.95 -7.14 4.16
N GLU A 65 -5.22 -7.15 4.54
CA GLU A 65 -6.12 -6.05 4.24
C GLU A 65 -5.85 -4.87 5.17
N VAL A 66 -5.67 -3.68 4.60
CA VAL A 66 -5.51 -2.44 5.37
C VAL A 66 -6.82 -1.65 5.38
N GLY A 67 -7.10 -1.00 6.51
CA GLY A 67 -8.25 -0.12 6.64
C GLY A 67 -8.04 1.20 5.89
N THR A 68 -9.07 1.68 5.21
CA THR A 68 -9.04 2.96 4.47
C THR A 68 -9.78 4.08 5.20
N GLY A 69 -10.47 3.76 6.30
CA GLY A 69 -11.32 4.71 7.04
C GLY A 69 -10.57 5.95 7.52
N ASP A 70 -9.29 5.79 7.87
CA ASP A 70 -8.42 6.88 8.32
C ASP A 70 -8.13 7.92 7.22
N LEU A 71 -8.45 7.63 5.95
CA LEU A 71 -8.31 8.60 4.86
C LEU A 71 -9.42 9.66 4.87
N MET A 72 -10.55 9.40 5.54
CA MET A 72 -11.69 10.32 5.58
C MET A 72 -11.30 11.69 6.11
N GLY A 73 -11.68 12.74 5.38
CA GLY A 73 -11.40 14.13 5.78
C GLY A 73 -9.96 14.60 5.57
N HIS A 74 -9.03 13.73 5.18
CA HIS A 74 -7.68 14.11 4.80
C HIS A 74 -7.65 14.71 3.39
N LYS A 75 -6.72 15.63 3.16
CA LYS A 75 -6.43 16.17 1.84
C LYS A 75 -5.46 15.25 1.13
N VAL A 76 -5.81 14.80 -0.06
CA VAL A 76 -5.03 13.84 -0.86
C VAL A 76 -5.04 14.23 -2.32
N THR A 77 -4.12 13.65 -3.09
CA THR A 77 -4.14 13.69 -4.56
C THR A 77 -4.74 12.39 -5.09
N ILE A 78 -5.63 12.49 -6.07
CA ILE A 78 -6.14 11.35 -6.81
C ILE A 78 -5.75 11.42 -8.29
N ASN A 79 -5.53 10.26 -8.90
CA ASN A 79 -5.53 10.09 -10.35
C ASN A 79 -6.95 9.75 -10.81
N LYS A 80 -7.49 10.56 -11.71
CA LYS A 80 -8.78 10.28 -12.36
C LYS A 80 -8.60 9.29 -13.52
N SER A 81 -9.73 8.78 -14.04
CA SER A 81 -9.75 7.88 -15.21
C SER A 81 -9.22 8.50 -16.51
N ASP A 82 -9.08 9.82 -16.57
CA ASP A 82 -8.50 10.57 -17.69
C ASP A 82 -7.01 10.91 -17.47
N ASP A 83 -6.35 10.25 -16.52
CA ASP A 83 -4.96 10.44 -16.09
C ASP A 83 -4.60 11.84 -15.57
N SER A 84 -5.60 12.71 -15.41
CA SER A 84 -5.43 14.00 -14.78
C SER A 84 -5.56 13.90 -13.26
N GLN A 85 -4.87 14.78 -12.56
CA GLN A 85 -4.76 14.77 -11.10
C GLN A 85 -5.64 15.83 -10.48
N VAL A 86 -6.22 15.49 -9.33
CA VAL A 86 -6.97 16.43 -8.52
C VAL A 86 -6.58 16.27 -7.07
N GLU A 87 -6.28 17.39 -6.43
CA GLU A 87 -6.13 17.44 -4.98
C GLU A 87 -7.48 17.80 -4.35
N GLY A 88 -7.87 17.07 -3.31
CA GLY A 88 -9.14 17.32 -2.63
C GLY A 88 -9.22 16.65 -1.27
N ARG A 89 -10.27 17.00 -0.51
CA ARG A 89 -10.56 16.38 0.77
C ARG A 89 -11.39 15.11 0.55
N VAL A 90 -10.97 13.99 1.12
CA VAL A 90 -11.72 12.73 1.03
C VAL A 90 -13.07 12.84 1.73
N ILE A 91 -14.14 12.56 0.99
CA ILE A 91 -15.52 12.51 1.50
C ILE A 91 -16.13 11.11 1.43
N LYS A 92 -15.51 10.20 0.69
CA LYS A 92 -15.93 8.80 0.60
C LYS A 92 -14.75 7.90 0.26
N VAL A 93 -14.73 6.73 0.90
CA VAL A 93 -13.88 5.60 0.54
C VAL A 93 -14.76 4.52 -0.11
N SER A 94 -14.33 3.95 -1.22
CA SER A 94 -15.12 2.93 -1.94
C SER A 94 -15.15 1.58 -1.21
N GLU A 95 -14.05 1.22 -0.57
CA GLU A 95 -13.88 -0.02 0.18
C GLU A 95 -13.29 0.30 1.55
N GLN A 96 -13.84 -0.28 2.63
CA GLN A 96 -13.36 -0.01 4.01
C GLN A 96 -12.07 -0.77 4.36
N LYS A 97 -11.84 -1.90 3.68
CA LYS A 97 -10.66 -2.75 3.79
C LYS A 97 -10.23 -3.17 2.40
N ILE A 98 -8.94 -3.14 2.12
CA ILE A 98 -8.40 -3.46 0.80
C ILE A 98 -7.05 -4.16 0.92
N GLU A 99 -6.81 -5.15 0.04
CA GLU A 99 -5.46 -5.63 -0.22
C GLU A 99 -4.73 -4.55 -1.04
N LEU A 100 -4.01 -3.68 -0.34
CA LEU A 100 -3.32 -2.53 -0.94
C LEU A 100 -2.25 -3.03 -1.91
N ASN A 101 -2.25 -2.43 -3.10
CA ASN A 101 -1.22 -2.60 -4.11
C ASN A 101 -0.58 -1.23 -4.38
N LEU A 102 0.75 -1.20 -4.43
CA LEU A 102 1.55 -0.02 -4.68
C LEU A 102 2.40 -0.26 -5.93
N SER A 103 2.35 0.67 -6.88
CA SER A 103 3.21 0.64 -8.06
C SER A 103 3.86 1.99 -8.30
N THR A 104 5.09 1.99 -8.78
CA THR A 104 5.76 3.22 -9.19
C THR A 104 5.19 3.69 -10.54
N GLY A 105 4.59 4.88 -10.54
CA GLY A 105 4.12 5.58 -11.74
C GLY A 105 5.01 6.78 -12.08
N ALA A 106 4.80 7.38 -13.25
CA ALA A 106 5.59 8.53 -13.71
C ALA A 106 5.45 9.78 -12.81
N LYS A 107 4.37 9.87 -12.02
CA LYS A 107 4.02 11.03 -11.20
C LYS A 107 4.06 10.76 -9.69
N GLY A 108 4.49 9.57 -9.26
CA GLY A 108 4.50 9.16 -7.86
C GLY A 108 4.15 7.69 -7.68
N VAL A 109 3.77 7.31 -6.45
CA VAL A 109 3.31 5.96 -6.14
C VAL A 109 1.81 5.87 -6.35
N GLU A 110 1.41 5.01 -7.27
CA GLU A 110 0.02 4.72 -7.60
C GLU A 110 -0.52 3.61 -6.70
N THR A 111 -1.80 3.71 -6.35
CA THR A 111 -2.47 2.72 -5.49
C THR A 111 -3.78 2.24 -6.11
N ASN A 112 -4.31 1.12 -5.61
CA ASN A 112 -5.65 0.64 -5.94
C ASN A 112 -6.78 1.22 -5.06
N VAL A 113 -6.50 2.24 -4.24
CA VAL A 113 -7.46 2.80 -3.28
C VAL A 113 -8.37 3.82 -3.99
N TRP A 114 -9.63 3.47 -4.21
CA TRP A 114 -10.62 4.37 -4.82
C TRP A 114 -11.27 5.31 -3.80
N LEU A 115 -11.23 6.61 -4.12
CA LEU A 115 -11.69 7.69 -3.26
C LEU A 115 -12.58 8.67 -4.02
N THR A 116 -13.58 9.21 -3.34
CA THR A 116 -14.23 10.45 -3.76
C THR A 116 -13.68 11.60 -2.94
N VAL A 117 -13.19 12.63 -3.63
CA VAL A 117 -12.67 13.85 -3.01
C VAL A 117 -13.48 15.06 -3.44
N VAL A 118 -13.54 16.07 -2.59
CA VAL A 118 -14.06 17.40 -2.94
C VAL A 118 -12.89 18.37 -3.09
N ASP A 119 -12.82 19.06 -4.23
CA ASP A 119 -11.78 20.05 -4.49
C ASP A 119 -12.06 21.41 -3.81
N ASN A 120 -11.15 22.37 -3.97
CA ASN A 120 -11.29 23.70 -3.37
C ASN A 120 -12.46 24.52 -3.95
N LYS A 121 -13.07 24.09 -5.05
CA LYS A 121 -14.25 24.71 -5.68
C LYS A 121 -15.56 24.02 -5.25
N GLY A 122 -15.48 22.99 -4.40
CA GLY A 122 -16.64 22.22 -3.97
C GLY A 122 -17.08 21.16 -5.00
N VAL A 123 -16.26 20.86 -6.01
CA VAL A 123 -16.58 19.85 -7.02
C VAL A 123 -16.07 18.49 -6.57
N GLU A 124 -16.93 17.47 -6.71
CA GLU A 124 -16.58 16.08 -6.39
C GLU A 124 -15.84 15.41 -7.55
N HIS A 125 -14.81 14.64 -7.22
CA HIS A 125 -14.00 13.89 -8.15
C HIS A 125 -13.79 12.46 -7.64
N LEU A 126 -13.80 11.50 -8.56
CA LEU A 126 -13.55 10.09 -8.28
C LEU A 126 -12.23 9.67 -8.94
N GLY A 127 -11.41 8.93 -8.20
CA GLY A 127 -10.14 8.41 -8.71
C GLY A 127 -9.43 7.52 -7.71
N THR A 128 -8.22 7.10 -8.05
CA THR A 128 -7.34 6.32 -7.17
C THR A 128 -6.36 7.23 -6.43
N LEU A 129 -6.06 6.90 -5.17
CA LEU A 129 -5.07 7.64 -4.38
C LEU A 129 -3.70 7.58 -5.04
N LEU A 130 -3.07 8.75 -5.14
CA LEU A 130 -1.68 8.93 -5.56
C LEU A 130 -0.87 9.50 -4.40
N ILE A 131 0.28 8.92 -4.13
CA ILE A 131 1.26 9.44 -3.17
C ILE A 131 2.36 10.12 -3.97
N ASN A 132 2.44 11.44 -3.86
CA ASN A 132 3.48 12.24 -4.49
C ASN A 132 4.84 11.94 -3.84
N GLN A 133 5.89 11.89 -4.66
CA GLN A 133 7.26 11.97 -4.17
C GLN A 133 7.60 13.46 -4.08
N ASP A 134 7.48 14.04 -2.88
CA ASP A 134 8.05 15.35 -2.60
C ASP A 134 9.59 15.28 -2.52
#